data_AF-A0A7R9U3C1-F1
#
_entry.id   AF-A0A7R9U3C1-F1
#
_cell.length_a   1.000
_cell.length_b   1.000
_cell.length_c   1.000
_cell.angle_alpha   90.00
_cell.angle_beta   90.00
_cell.angle_gamma   90.00
#
_symmetry.space_group_name_H-M   'P 1'
#
loop_
_entity.id
_entity.type
_entity.pdbx_description
1 polymer ?
#
loop_
_entity_poly.entity_id
_entity_poly.type
_entity_poly.pdbx_seq_one_letter_code
_entity_poly.pdbx_strand_id
1 'polypeptide(L)'
;ADLRGKYSFQGLDIVEMRAVALAIPDEFDNDGDGKKAEWRDMLIQKLKELCDKDAKNDLRGPAKRNNCYKTLEDVQIFDPDAELILFTVTKSTAFDATEQPVFDK
;
A
#
# COMPACT_ATOMS: atom_id res chain seq x y z
N ALA A 1 -16.05 -8.90 -3.54
CA ALA A 1 -16.11 -8.42 -2.14
C ALA A 1 -16.24 -6.91 -2.16
N ASP A 2 -17.10 -6.32 -1.33
CA ASP A 2 -17.25 -4.86 -1.23
C ASP A 2 -16.17 -4.29 -0.29
N LEU A 3 -15.12 -3.72 -0.87
CA LEU A 3 -14.03 -3.10 -0.11
C LEU A 3 -14.44 -1.76 0.51
N ARG A 4 -15.38 -1.02 -0.09
CA ARG A 4 -15.74 0.32 0.38
C ARG A 4 -16.60 0.29 1.63
N GLY A 5 -17.56 -0.64 1.69
CA GLY A 5 -18.42 -0.80 2.86
C GLY A 5 -17.74 -1.58 3.98
N LYS A 6 -17.39 -2.85 3.71
CA LYS A 6 -16.95 -3.79 4.74
C LYS A 6 -15.51 -3.57 5.21
N TYR A 7 -14.65 -3.06 4.34
CA TYR A 7 -13.23 -2.82 4.61
C TYR A 7 -12.91 -1.32 4.55
N SER A 8 -13.81 -0.51 5.11
CA SER A 8 -13.55 0.92 5.27
C SER A 8 -12.32 1.13 6.15
N PHE A 9 -11.43 2.00 5.70
CA PHE A 9 -10.24 2.44 6.44
C PHE A 9 -10.50 3.71 7.28
N GLN A 10 -11.78 4.04 7.53
CA GLN A 10 -12.14 5.13 8.42
C GLN A 10 -11.80 4.77 9.88
N GLY A 11 -11.16 5.70 10.58
CA GLY A 11 -10.80 5.53 12.00
C GLY A 11 -9.47 4.82 12.25
N LEU A 12 -8.79 4.36 11.19
CA LEU A 12 -7.43 3.85 11.30
C LEU A 12 -6.43 4.96 11.60
N ASP A 13 -5.43 4.65 12.40
CA ASP A 13 -4.30 5.53 12.63
C ASP A 13 -3.27 5.48 11.50
N ILE A 14 -2.27 6.36 11.54
CA ILE A 14 -1.23 6.42 10.50
C ILE A 14 -0.43 5.11 10.36
N VAL A 15 -0.19 4.36 11.45
CA VAL A 15 0.57 3.11 11.43
C VAL A 15 -0.27 2.00 10.80
N GLU A 16 -1.53 1.88 11.21
CA GLU A 16 -2.49 0.92 10.64
C GLU A 16 -2.71 1.18 9.14
N MET A 17 -2.84 2.45 8.74
CA MET A 17 -2.95 2.83 7.33
C MET A 17 -1.73 2.41 6.51
N ARG A 18 -0.52 2.59 7.03
CA ARG A 18 0.72 2.14 6.36
C ARG A 18 0.77 0.61 6.26
N ALA A 19 0.35 -0.11 7.31
CA ALA A 19 0.31 -1.57 7.31
C ALA A 19 -0.65 -2.11 6.26
N VAL A 20 -1.85 -1.54 6.16
CA VAL A 20 -2.82 -1.92 5.14
C VAL A 20 -2.29 -1.62 3.75
N ALA A 21 -1.71 -0.43 3.53
CA ALA A 21 -1.15 -0.06 2.22
C ALA A 21 -0.04 -1.02 1.74
N LEU A 22 0.81 -1.50 2.65
CA LEU A 22 1.87 -2.46 2.34
C LEU A 22 1.37 -3.89 2.12
N ALA A 23 0.22 -4.25 2.68
CA ALA A 23 -0.35 -5.59 2.55
C ALA A 23 -1.22 -5.78 1.29
N ILE A 24 -1.58 -4.70 0.60
CA ILE A 24 -2.47 -4.73 -0.56
C ILE A 24 -1.67 -4.98 -1.86
N PRO A 25 -2.16 -5.84 -2.77
CA PRO A 25 -1.51 -6.03 -4.06
C PRO A 25 -1.64 -4.80 -4.96
N ASP A 26 -0.70 -4.63 -5.89
CA ASP A 26 -0.75 -3.54 -6.87
C ASP A 26 -1.90 -3.69 -7.88
N GLU A 27 -2.24 -4.93 -8.21
CA GLU A 27 -3.38 -5.26 -9.07
C GLU A 27 -4.30 -6.26 -8.37
N PHE A 28 -5.60 -6.08 -8.55
CA PHE A 28 -6.60 -7.00 -8.01
C PHE A 28 -7.10 -7.96 -9.08
N ASP A 29 -7.15 -9.24 -8.74
CA ASP A 29 -7.86 -10.23 -9.55
C ASP A 29 -9.35 -9.89 -9.62
N ASN A 30 -9.95 -10.10 -10.80
CA ASN A 30 -11.38 -9.90 -11.05
C ASN A 30 -11.86 -8.48 -10.66
N ASP A 31 -11.13 -7.44 -11.06
CA ASP A 31 -11.51 -6.02 -10.89
C ASP A 31 -12.03 -5.41 -12.20
N GLY A 32 -12.97 -6.09 -12.86
CA GLY A 32 -13.49 -5.65 -14.15
C GLY A 32 -14.25 -4.31 -14.12
N ASP A 33 -14.65 -3.83 -12.94
CA ASP A 33 -15.28 -2.52 -12.73
C ASP A 33 -14.34 -1.48 -12.11
N GLY A 34 -13.08 -1.83 -11.86
CA GLY A 34 -12.04 -0.94 -11.32
C GLY A 34 -12.27 -0.47 -9.89
N LYS A 35 -13.30 -0.98 -9.19
CA LYS A 35 -13.68 -0.42 -7.88
C LYS A 35 -12.69 -0.77 -6.78
N LYS A 36 -11.96 -1.88 -6.90
CA LYS A 36 -10.91 -2.27 -5.95
C LYS A 36 -9.66 -1.42 -6.14
N ALA A 37 -9.27 -1.17 -7.39
CA ALA A 37 -8.22 -0.22 -7.73
C ALA A 37 -8.55 1.19 -7.19
N GLU A 38 -9.76 1.69 -7.44
CA GLU A 38 -10.19 2.99 -6.90
C GLU A 38 -10.18 3.01 -5.35
N TRP A 39 -10.55 1.89 -4.71
CA TRP A 39 -10.46 1.78 -3.25
C TRP A 39 -9.00 1.86 -2.73
N ARG A 40 -8.06 1.19 -3.41
CA ARG A 40 -6.62 1.30 -3.11
C ARG A 40 -6.12 2.73 -3.31
N ASP A 41 -6.52 3.39 -4.39
CA ASP A 41 -6.10 4.77 -4.68
C ASP A 41 -6.62 5.74 -3.61
N MET A 42 -7.87 5.58 -3.14
CA MET A 42 -8.40 6.35 -2.02
C MET A 42 -7.63 6.12 -0.72
N LEU A 43 -7.25 4.87 -0.42
CA LEU A 43 -6.43 4.52 0.75
C LEU A 43 -5.05 5.21 0.67
N ILE A 44 -4.36 5.08 -0.46
CA ILE A 44 -3.03 5.66 -0.68
C ILE A 44 -3.09 7.18 -0.59
N GLN A 45 -4.09 7.80 -1.22
CA GLN A 45 -4.30 9.24 -1.14
C GLN A 45 -4.50 9.69 0.31
N LYS A 46 -5.31 8.94 1.07
CA LYS A 46 -5.53 9.26 2.49
C LYS A 46 -4.27 9.11 3.33
N LEU A 47 -3.47 8.08 3.07
CA LEU A 47 -2.20 7.87 3.76
C LEU A 47 -1.21 9.00 3.45
N LYS A 48 -1.13 9.49 2.21
CA LYS A 48 -0.31 10.67 1.86
C LYS A 48 -0.72 11.90 2.67
N GLU A 49 -2.03 12.19 2.78
CA GLU A 49 -2.51 13.29 3.62
C GLU A 49 -2.11 13.15 5.09
N LEU A 50 -2.11 11.92 5.62
CA LEU A 50 -1.69 11.66 7.00
C LEU A 50 -0.19 11.86 7.16
N CYS A 51 0.64 11.35 6.24
CA CYS A 51 2.09 11.58 6.23
C CYS A 51 2.44 13.07 6.15
N ASP A 52 1.75 13.84 5.30
CA ASP A 52 1.96 15.29 5.18
C ASP A 52 1.62 16.04 6.48
N LYS A 53 0.59 15.58 7.21
CA LYS A 53 0.22 16.12 8.52
C LYS A 53 1.19 15.69 9.61
N ASP A 54 1.67 14.46 9.56
CA ASP A 54 2.64 13.90 10.50
C ASP A 54 3.98 14.65 10.40
N ALA A 55 4.46 14.89 9.17
CA ALA A 55 5.65 15.70 8.91
C ALA A 55 5.54 17.13 9.48
N LYS A 56 4.30 17.66 9.60
CA LYS A 56 3.99 18.96 10.19
C LYS A 56 3.63 18.89 11.68
N ASN A 57 3.67 17.70 12.30
CA ASN A 57 3.20 17.43 13.66
C ASN A 57 1.74 17.86 13.92
N ASP A 58 0.87 17.86 12.90
CA ASP A 58 -0.54 18.28 12.98
C ASP A 58 -1.53 17.09 12.89
N LEU A 59 -1.06 15.85 13.10
CA LEU A 59 -1.97 14.73 13.32
C LEU A 59 -2.81 14.97 14.59
N ARG A 60 -4.10 14.59 14.57
CA ARG A 60 -5.02 14.79 15.69
C ARG A 60 -5.86 13.57 15.97
N GLY A 61 -6.23 13.41 17.24
CA GLY A 61 -7.20 12.42 17.68
C GLY A 61 -6.83 11.01 17.22
N PRO A 62 -7.79 10.25 16.65
CA PRO A 62 -7.58 8.87 16.24
C PRO A 62 -6.53 8.65 15.13
N ALA A 63 -6.13 9.71 14.43
CA ALA A 63 -5.16 9.58 13.33
C ALA A 63 -3.70 9.45 13.83
N LYS A 64 -3.43 9.81 15.09
CA LYS A 64 -2.11 9.61 15.70
C LYS A 64 -1.91 8.14 16.02
N ARG A 65 -0.65 7.69 15.95
CA ARG A 65 -0.25 6.34 16.40
C ARG A 65 -0.90 6.00 17.74
N ASN A 66 -1.64 4.90 17.75
CA ASN A 66 -2.37 4.41 18.90
C ASN A 66 -1.39 4.05 20.02
N ASN A 67 -1.78 4.35 21.26
CA ASN A 67 -0.98 4.08 22.44
C ASN A 67 -0.71 2.58 22.65
N CYS A 68 -1.56 1.69 22.12
CA CYS A 68 -1.34 0.25 22.20
C CYS A 68 0.00 -0.19 21.57
N TYR A 69 0.54 0.59 20.64
CA TYR A 69 1.83 0.34 19.99
C TYR A 69 3.04 0.87 20.78
N LYS A 70 2.85 1.56 21.91
CA LYS A 70 3.97 2.12 22.71
C LYS A 70 4.63 1.10 23.63
N THR A 71 3.87 0.12 24.10
CA THR A 71 4.32 -0.90 25.04
C THR A 71 4.74 -2.20 24.35
N LEU A 72 4.65 -2.23 23.02
CA LEU A 72 5.10 -3.35 22.21
C LEU A 72 6.59 -3.16 21.92
N GLU A 73 7.43 -3.65 22.83
CA GLU A 73 8.85 -3.86 22.58
C GLU A 73 8.98 -5.05 21.59
N ASP A 74 9.76 -4.89 20.53
CA ASP A 74 10.21 -5.96 19.60
C ASP A 74 9.17 -6.66 18.71
N VAL A 75 8.07 -6.02 18.32
CA VAL A 75 7.16 -6.61 17.30
C VAL A 75 7.67 -6.31 15.89
N GLN A 76 8.61 -7.11 15.39
CA GLN A 76 9.17 -7.04 14.02
C GLN A 76 8.23 -7.63 12.94
N ILE A 77 6.94 -7.29 12.93
CA ILE A 77 6.05 -7.69 11.81
C ILE A 77 5.96 -6.56 10.77
N PHE A 78 6.13 -5.32 11.21
CA PHE A 78 5.89 -4.14 10.42
C PHE A 78 6.76 -2.99 10.93
N ASP A 79 7.57 -2.39 10.05
CA ASP A 79 8.29 -1.15 10.36
C ASP A 79 7.34 0.03 10.11
N PRO A 80 6.84 0.71 11.17
CA PRO A 80 5.91 1.81 11.03
C PRO A 80 6.52 3.00 10.30
N ASP A 81 7.84 3.13 10.27
CA ASP A 81 8.56 4.27 9.70
C ASP A 81 9.17 3.96 8.32
N ALA A 82 8.92 2.77 7.78
CA ALA A 82 9.39 2.38 6.45
C ALA A 82 8.91 3.35 5.36
N GLU A 83 9.83 3.72 4.47
CA GLU A 83 9.49 4.55 3.31
C GLU A 83 8.52 3.85 2.37
N LEU A 84 7.62 4.63 1.78
CA LEU A 84 6.56 4.12 0.92
C LEU A 84 7.13 3.86 -0.49
N ILE A 85 7.66 2.65 -0.72
CA ILE A 85 8.23 2.25 -2.00
C ILE A 85 7.11 1.74 -2.92
N LEU A 86 6.64 2.59 -3.83
CA LEU A 86 5.72 2.20 -4.91
C LEU A 86 6.52 1.53 -6.03
N PHE A 87 6.47 0.21 -6.13
CA PHE A 87 7.01 -0.49 -7.29
C PHE A 87 6.02 -0.40 -8.46
N THR A 88 6.39 0.30 -9.52
CA THR A 88 5.65 0.21 -10.79
C THR A 88 6.00 -1.12 -11.46
N VAL A 89 5.16 -2.13 -11.26
CA VAL A 89 5.29 -3.41 -11.97
C VAL A 89 5.02 -3.15 -13.46
N THR A 90 6.09 -3.02 -14.23
CA THR A 90 5.99 -2.97 -15.69
C THR A 90 5.81 -4.40 -16.16
N LYS A 91 4.60 -4.75 -16.61
CA LYS A 91 4.35 -6.05 -17.24
C LYS A 91 5.27 -6.22 -18.43
N SER A 92 6.26 -7.09 -18.30
CA SER A 92 7.06 -7.55 -19.44
C SER A 92 6.18 -8.48 -20.27
N THR A 93 6.00 -8.16 -21.54
CA THR A 93 5.29 -9.00 -22.50
C THR A 93 6.10 -10.28 -22.72
N ALA A 94 5.61 -11.39 -22.18
CA ALA A 94 6.21 -12.73 -22.24
C ALA A 94 6.36 -13.33 -23.67
N PHE A 95 6.13 -12.54 -24.71
CA PHE A 95 6.13 -12.95 -26.12
C PHE A 95 7.04 -12.11 -27.01
N ASP A 96 7.97 -11.32 -26.45
CA ASP A 96 8.97 -10.67 -27.28
C ASP A 96 9.95 -11.69 -27.87
N ALA A 97 10.21 -11.51 -29.17
CA ALA A 97 11.02 -12.43 -29.97
C ALA A 97 12.45 -12.49 -29.40
N THR A 98 12.87 -13.69 -28.98
CA THR A 98 14.24 -13.94 -28.56
C THR A 98 15.08 -14.24 -29.80
N GLU A 99 16.08 -13.41 -30.09
CA GLU A 99 17.05 -13.70 -31.16
C GLU A 99 17.78 -15.01 -30.84
N GLN A 100 17.72 -15.98 -31.76
CA GLN A 100 18.48 -17.22 -31.63
C GLN A 100 19.95 -16.95 -31.92
N PRO A 101 20.88 -17.42 -31.07
CA PRO A 101 22.30 -17.34 -31.37
C PRO A 101 22.63 -18.22 -32.58
N VAL A 102 23.16 -17.61 -33.63
CA VAL A 102 23.72 -18.32 -34.79
C VAL A 102 25.07 -18.87 -34.38
N PHE A 103 25.22 -20.19 -34.40
CA PHE A 103 26.51 -20.84 -34.24
C PHE A 103 27.12 -21.06 -35.63
N ASP A 104 28.19 -20.32 -35.94
CA ASP A 104 29.01 -20.59 -37.12
C ASP A 104 29.74 -21.93 -36.96
N LYS A 105 29.77 -22.72 -38.04
CA LYS A 105 30.33 -24.07 -38.11
C LYS A 105 31.86 -24.08 -38.18
#